data_AF-A0A8C0EB55-F1
#
_entry.id   AF-A0A8C0EB55-F1
#
_cell.length_a   1.000
_cell.length_b   1.000
_cell.length_c   1.000
_cell.angle_alpha   90.00
_cell.angle_beta   90.00
_cell.angle_gamma   90.00
#
_symmetry.space_group_name_H-M   'P 1'
#
loop_
_entity.id
_entity.type
_entity.pdbx_description
1 polymer ?
#
loop_
_entity_poly.entity_id
_entity_poly.type
_entity_poly.pdbx_seq_one_letter_code
_entity_poly.pdbx_strand_id
1 'polypeptide(L)'
;MKCVIAGAHLRVFGRAIHAIARISDEFWFDPIEKGLALRSVNSSRSAYAYVFFSSMFFQHYCWTAVSQPCQKEKQLSLPCKLIIKSVLPVFRCVNVLERNVEKCSIYTNINDHHITFQLLCKHGRLYIK
;
A
#
# COMPACT_ATOMS: atom_id res chain seq x y z
N MET A 1 0.76 0.22 -10.73
CA MET A 1 1.74 0.58 -9.68
C MET A 1 2.26 -0.68 -9.03
N LYS A 2 3.55 -0.71 -8.63
CA LYS A 2 4.14 -1.81 -7.84
C LYS A 2 5.16 -1.25 -6.84
N CYS A 3 4.96 -1.50 -5.54
CA CYS A 3 5.95 -1.23 -4.52
C CYS A 3 6.26 -2.46 -3.65
N VAL A 4 7.47 -2.49 -3.08
CA VAL A 4 7.96 -3.58 -2.24
C VAL A 4 8.51 -3.00 -0.94
N ILE A 5 7.93 -3.42 0.18
CA ILE A 5 8.31 -3.02 1.53
C ILE A 5 9.13 -4.14 2.16
N ALA A 6 10.30 -3.83 2.72
CA ALA A 6 11.06 -4.81 3.50
C ALA A 6 10.33 -5.17 4.80
N GLY A 7 10.49 -6.40 5.29
CA GLY A 7 9.90 -6.85 6.56
C GLY A 7 10.13 -5.90 7.73
N ALA A 8 11.35 -5.38 7.87
CA ALA A 8 11.72 -4.41 8.92
C ALA A 8 10.90 -3.12 8.87
N HIS A 9 10.55 -2.63 7.68
CA HIS A 9 9.77 -1.41 7.49
C HIS A 9 8.25 -1.65 7.53
N LEU A 10 7.81 -2.90 7.42
CA LEU A 10 6.40 -3.28 7.38
C LEU A 10 5.65 -2.89 8.67
N ARG A 11 6.35 -2.90 9.81
CA ARG A 11 5.79 -2.42 11.08
C ARG A 11 5.42 -0.94 11.03
N VAL A 12 6.26 -0.09 10.45
CA VAL A 12 6.01 1.35 10.32
C VAL A 12 4.82 1.57 9.39
N PHE A 13 4.79 0.88 8.24
CA PHE A 13 3.68 0.96 7.30
C PHE A 13 2.36 0.52 7.93
N GLY A 14 2.34 -0.64 8.59
CA GLY A 14 1.15 -1.14 9.28
C GLY A 14 0.66 -0.19 10.37
N ARG A 15 1.56 0.42 11.14
CA ARG A 15 1.20 1.43 12.15
C ARG A 15 0.55 2.67 11.53
N ALA A 16 0.98 3.11 10.36
CA ALA A 16 0.33 4.20 9.64
C ALA A 16 -1.09 3.83 9.21
N ILE A 17 -1.31 2.62 8.69
CA ILE A 17 -2.66 2.12 8.36
C ILE A 17 -3.56 2.11 9.60
N HIS A 18 -3.06 1.60 10.73
CA HIS A 18 -3.79 1.63 12.00
C HIS A 18 -4.08 3.05 12.51
N ALA A 19 -3.18 4.00 12.28
CA ALA A 19 -3.39 5.39 12.65
C ALA A 19 -4.51 6.04 11.81
N ILE A 20 -4.50 5.81 10.50
CA ILE A 20 -5.55 6.29 9.57
C ILE A 20 -6.91 5.69 9.92
N ALA A 21 -6.95 4.41 10.31
CA ALA A 21 -8.18 3.73 10.74
C ALA A 21 -8.88 4.36 11.94
N ARG A 22 -8.18 5.17 12.74
CA ARG A 22 -8.79 5.92 13.86
C ARG A 22 -9.56 7.16 13.39
N ILE A 23 -9.29 7.62 12.17
CA ILE A 23 -9.82 8.88 11.63
C ILE A 23 -10.96 8.59 10.64
N SER A 24 -10.84 7.56 9.81
CA SER A 24 -11.85 7.25 8.79
C SER A 24 -11.88 5.76 8.44
N ASP A 25 -13.04 5.33 7.92
CA ASP A 25 -13.27 3.99 7.38
C ASP A 25 -12.72 3.82 5.96
N GLU A 26 -12.27 4.89 5.31
CA GLU A 26 -11.75 4.87 3.94
C GLU A 26 -10.51 5.74 3.81
N PHE A 27 -9.62 5.38 2.89
CA PHE A 27 -8.45 6.18 2.57
C PHE A 27 -8.04 6.03 1.11
N TRP A 28 -7.35 7.02 0.60
CA TRP A 28 -6.76 7.05 -0.72
C TRP A 28 -5.34 6.52 -0.67
N PHE A 29 -5.07 5.57 -1.53
CA PHE A 29 -3.77 5.02 -1.86
C PHE A 29 -3.27 5.73 -3.12
N ASP A 30 -2.43 6.74 -2.94
CA ASP A 30 -2.06 7.68 -4.00
C ASP A 30 -0.56 7.60 -4.35
N PRO A 31 -0.18 6.79 -5.36
CA PRO A 31 1.18 6.73 -5.86
C PRO A 31 1.55 7.97 -6.68
N ILE A 32 2.59 8.66 -6.24
CA ILE A 32 3.21 9.76 -6.96
C ILE A 32 4.68 9.44 -7.27
N GLU A 33 5.33 10.25 -8.11
CA GLU A 33 6.74 10.04 -8.50
C GLU A 33 7.68 9.96 -7.28
N LYS A 34 7.47 10.85 -6.30
CA LYS A 34 8.31 10.94 -5.09
C LYS A 34 8.07 9.82 -4.07
N GLY A 35 7.00 9.04 -4.20
CA GLY A 35 6.59 8.04 -3.21
C GLY A 35 5.09 7.84 -3.12
N LEU A 36 4.62 7.21 -2.05
CA LEU A 36 3.22 6.87 -1.82
C LEU A 36 2.61 7.77 -0.75
N ALA A 37 1.52 8.45 -1.09
CA ALA A 37 0.70 9.20 -0.13
C ALA A 37 -0.53 8.38 0.28
N LEU A 38 -0.75 8.29 1.59
CA LEU A 38 -1.97 7.78 2.20
C LEU A 38 -2.77 8.96 2.72
N ARG A 39 -3.98 9.17 2.17
CA ARG A 39 -4.81 10.33 2.50
C ARG A 39 -6.17 9.90 2.97
N SER A 40 -6.71 10.55 3.99
CA SER A 40 -8.07 10.25 4.42
C SER A 40 -8.76 11.49 4.96
N VAL A 41 -10.07 11.55 4.77
CA VAL A 41 -10.96 12.55 5.35
C VAL A 41 -12.04 11.77 6.09
N ASN A 42 -12.40 12.21 7.30
CA ASN A 42 -13.51 11.60 8.03
C ASN A 42 -14.88 11.95 7.40
N SER A 43 -15.95 11.26 7.78
CA SER A 43 -17.28 11.44 7.16
C SER A 43 -17.84 12.86 7.30
N SER A 44 -17.59 13.53 8.42
CA SER A 44 -17.99 14.92 8.67
C SER A 44 -17.09 15.97 8.00
N ARG A 45 -16.03 15.55 7.30
CA ARG A 45 -15.04 16.43 6.67
C ARG A 45 -14.36 17.42 7.63
N SER A 46 -14.28 17.07 8.91
CA SER A 46 -13.68 17.89 9.97
C SER A 46 -12.27 17.45 10.37
N ALA A 47 -11.83 16.27 9.93
CA ALA A 47 -10.50 15.73 10.20
C ALA A 47 -9.88 15.17 8.92
N TYR A 48 -8.59 15.49 8.71
CA TYR A 48 -7.79 15.02 7.59
C TYR A 48 -6.55 14.27 8.09
N ALA A 49 -6.28 13.12 7.51
CA ALA A 49 -5.09 12.33 7.76
C ALA A 49 -4.21 12.31 6.50
N TYR A 50 -2.91 12.52 6.68
CA TYR A 50 -1.92 12.43 5.61
C TYR A 50 -0.66 11.74 6.12
N VAL A 51 -0.29 10.64 5.47
CA VAL A 51 0.98 9.95 5.71
C VAL A 51 1.69 9.78 4.38
N PHE A 52 2.96 10.17 4.31
CA PHE A 52 3.76 10.07 3.09
C PHE A 52 4.95 9.14 3.30
N PHE A 53 5.10 8.18 2.40
CA PHE A 53 6.26 7.29 2.32
C PHE A 53 7.07 7.65 1.09
N SER A 54 8.28 8.16 1.27
CA SER A 54 9.22 8.42 0.16
C SER A 54 9.47 7.15 -0.66
N SER A 55 9.79 7.28 -1.95
CA SER A 55 10.21 6.16 -2.80
C SER A 55 11.37 5.36 -2.19
N MET A 56 12.24 6.02 -1.40
CA MET A 56 13.37 5.40 -0.68
C MET A 56 12.96 4.52 0.51
N PHE A 57 11.71 4.64 0.99
CA PHE A 57 11.17 3.73 2.01
C PHE A 57 10.98 2.30 1.49
N PHE A 58 10.80 2.17 0.18
CA PHE A 58 10.52 0.90 -0.48
C PHE A 58 11.82 0.32 -1.03
N GLN A 59 11.97 -1.01 -0.95
CA GLN A 59 13.05 -1.72 -1.66
C GLN A 59 12.91 -1.57 -3.17
N HIS A 60 11.67 -1.50 -3.66
CA HIS A 60 11.36 -1.23 -5.04
C HIS A 60 10.10 -0.37 -5.09
N TYR A 61 10.14 0.72 -5.84
CA TYR A 61 9.00 1.60 -6.03
C TYR A 61 8.82 1.92 -7.50
N CYS A 62 7.67 1.54 -8.06
CA CYS A 62 7.26 1.85 -9.42
C CYS A 62 5.86 2.43 -9.37
N TRP A 63 5.77 3.73 -9.62
CA TRP A 63 4.50 4.45 -9.58
C TRP A 63 3.69 4.18 -10.84
N THR A 64 4.30 4.23 -12.03
CA THR A 64 3.63 3.85 -13.29
C THR A 64 3.23 2.38 -13.32
N ALA A 65 2.12 2.06 -13.98
CA ALA A 65 1.87 0.66 -14.35
C ALA A 65 2.81 0.32 -15.51
N VAL A 66 3.66 -0.70 -15.36
CA VAL A 66 4.51 -1.16 -16.44
C VAL A 66 3.61 -1.87 -17.45
N SER A 67 3.17 -1.17 -18.49
CA SER A 67 2.72 -1.80 -19.72
C SER A 67 3.93 -2.48 -20.38
N GLN A 68 3.72 -3.66 -20.93
CA GLN A 68 4.69 -4.33 -21.82
C GLN A 68 5.16 -3.37 -22.95
N PRO A 69 6.29 -3.65 -23.63
CA PRO A 69 6.94 -2.69 -24.54
C PRO A 69 6.11 -2.24 -25.76
N CYS A 70 4.96 -2.86 -26.00
CA CYS A 70 4.01 -2.43 -27.02
C CYS A 70 2.87 -1.68 -26.33
N GLN A 71 3.02 -0.37 -26.11
CA GLN A 71 2.00 0.70 -26.14
C GLN A 71 2.58 1.91 -25.38
N LYS A 72 2.95 2.95 -26.15
CA LYS A 72 3.51 4.22 -25.69
C LYS A 72 2.44 5.11 -25.04
N GLU A 73 1.80 4.65 -23.98
CA GLU A 73 1.00 5.51 -23.12
C GLU A 73 1.49 5.34 -21.69
N LYS A 74 2.14 6.39 -21.15
CA LYS A 74 2.41 6.53 -19.71
C LYS A 74 1.05 6.61 -19.00
N GLN A 75 0.42 5.47 -18.74
CA GLN A 75 -0.78 5.41 -17.92
C GLN A 75 -0.39 5.80 -16.49
N LEU A 76 -0.77 7.02 -16.11
CA LEU A 76 -0.60 7.54 -14.76
C LEU A 76 -1.36 6.63 -13.80
N SER A 77 -0.69 6.16 -12.75
CA SER A 77 -1.36 5.43 -11.68
C SER A 77 -2.34 6.36 -10.98
N LEU A 78 -3.63 6.10 -11.16
CA LEU A 78 -4.68 6.87 -10.51
C LEU A 78 -4.72 6.56 -9.00
N PRO A 79 -5.07 7.55 -8.16
CA PRO A 79 -5.32 7.30 -6.74
C PRO A 79 -6.48 6.31 -6.59
N CYS A 80 -6.27 5.29 -5.76
CA CYS A 80 -7.28 4.26 -5.48
C CYS A 80 -7.88 4.48 -4.10
N LYS A 81 -9.21 4.46 -3.99
CA LYS A 81 -9.90 4.53 -2.70
C LYS A 81 -10.07 3.13 -2.13
N LEU A 82 -9.61 2.90 -0.91
CA LEU A 82 -9.68 1.63 -0.21
C LEU A 82 -10.53 1.74 1.06
N ILE A 83 -11.26 0.67 1.35
CA ILE A 83 -11.97 0.50 2.62
C ILE A 83 -10.96 -0.02 3.66
N ILE A 84 -10.79 0.73 4.76
CA ILE A 84 -9.78 0.43 5.78
C ILE A 84 -9.98 -0.95 6.40
N LYS A 85 -11.25 -1.37 6.58
CA LYS A 85 -11.64 -2.66 7.17
C LYS A 85 -11.15 -3.85 6.35
N SER A 86 -10.98 -3.70 5.03
CA SER A 86 -10.41 -4.74 4.16
C SER A 86 -8.89 -4.84 4.27
N VAL A 87 -8.21 -3.73 4.62
CA VAL A 87 -6.75 -3.64 4.68
C VAL A 87 -6.21 -3.95 6.08
N LEU A 88 -6.91 -3.56 7.14
CA LEU A 88 -6.50 -3.76 8.53
C LEU A 88 -6.13 -5.21 8.88
N PRO A 89 -6.84 -6.25 8.41
CA PRO A 89 -6.47 -7.65 8.67
C PRO A 89 -5.06 -8.01 8.18
N VAL A 90 -4.62 -7.44 7.05
CA VAL A 90 -3.27 -7.63 6.49
C VAL A 90 -2.20 -7.19 7.49
N PHE A 91 -2.50 -6.15 8.27
CA PHE A 91 -1.58 -5.53 9.23
C PHE A 91 -1.99 -5.77 10.69
N ARG A 92 -2.83 -6.78 10.98
CA ARG A 92 -3.36 -7.02 12.33
C ARG A 92 -2.26 -7.24 13.38
N CYS A 93 -1.27 -8.07 13.04
CA CYS A 93 -0.18 -8.43 13.93
C CYS A 93 1.16 -7.89 13.42
N VAL A 94 1.36 -6.57 13.46
CA VAL A 94 2.57 -5.91 12.93
C VAL A 94 3.90 -6.48 13.47
N ASN A 95 3.95 -6.88 14.74
CA ASN A 95 5.14 -7.48 15.34
C ASN A 95 5.43 -8.90 14.81
N VAL A 96 4.38 -9.66 14.49
CA VAL A 96 4.50 -11.00 13.90
C VAL A 96 4.91 -10.89 12.44
N LEU A 97 4.35 -9.92 11.72
CA LEU A 97 4.71 -9.61 10.34
C LEU A 97 6.19 -9.22 10.23
N GLU A 98 6.67 -8.30 11.06
CA GLU A 98 8.09 -7.89 11.07
C GLU A 98 9.06 -9.07 11.25
N ARG A 99 8.71 -10.05 12.09
CA ARG A 99 9.56 -11.22 12.37
C ARG A 99 9.50 -12.29 11.29
N ASN A 100 8.34 -12.49 10.66
CA ASN A 100 8.09 -13.63 9.78
C ASN A 100 8.03 -13.26 8.29
N VAL A 101 7.81 -12.00 7.93
CA VAL A 101 7.74 -11.52 6.56
C VAL A 101 9.09 -10.97 6.15
N GLU A 102 9.63 -11.47 5.04
CA GLU A 102 10.84 -10.94 4.41
C GLU A 102 10.53 -9.66 3.63
N LYS A 103 9.43 -9.67 2.86
CA LYS A 103 8.97 -8.51 2.10
C LYS A 103 7.47 -8.58 1.80
N CYS A 104 6.85 -7.41 1.71
CA CYS A 104 5.48 -7.23 1.25
C CYS A 104 5.49 -6.53 -0.11
N SER A 105 4.94 -7.16 -1.14
CA SER A 105 4.74 -6.54 -2.45
C SER A 105 3.30 -6.05 -2.56
N ILE A 106 3.13 -4.78 -2.89
CA ILE A 106 1.84 -4.17 -3.14
C ILE A 106 1.80 -3.79 -4.61
N TYR A 107 0.77 -4.25 -5.32
CA TYR A 107 0.61 -3.89 -6.72
C TYR A 107 -0.85 -3.74 -7.08
N THR A 108 -1.08 -2.88 -8.07
CA THR A 108 -2.40 -2.62 -8.65
C THR A 108 -2.41 -3.14 -10.07
N ASN A 109 -3.37 -4.00 -10.39
CA ASN A 109 -3.65 -4.38 -11.77
C ASN A 109 -4.66 -3.38 -12.34
N ILE A 110 -4.35 -2.78 -13.50
CA ILE A 110 -5.20 -1.80 -14.17
C ILE A 110 -6.57 -2.41 -14.49
N ASN A 111 -6.60 -3.72 -14.76
CA ASN A 111 -7.80 -4.42 -15.20
C ASN A 111 -8.70 -4.89 -14.05
N ASP A 112 -8.15 -5.03 -12.84
CA ASP A 112 -8.87 -5.73 -11.76
C ASP A 112 -9.45 -4.78 -10.70
N HIS A 113 -9.20 -3.47 -10.74
CA HIS A 113 -9.66 -2.51 -9.70
C HIS A 113 -9.31 -2.89 -8.23
N HIS A 114 -8.48 -3.91 -8.03
CA HIS A 114 -8.09 -4.45 -6.74
C HIS A 114 -6.62 -4.13 -6.47
N ILE A 115 -6.32 -3.85 -5.19
CA ILE A 115 -4.95 -3.73 -4.69
C ILE A 115 -4.58 -5.05 -4.03
N THR A 116 -3.52 -5.70 -4.52
CA THR A 116 -3.07 -6.98 -3.95
C THR A 116 -1.92 -6.74 -2.97
N PHE A 117 -2.01 -7.35 -1.79
CA PHE A 117 -0.95 -7.40 -0.79
C PHE A 117 -0.35 -8.81 -0.76
N GLN A 118 0.85 -8.96 -1.32
CA GLN A 118 1.57 -10.24 -1.34
C GLN A 118 2.65 -10.26 -0.26
N LEU A 119 2.53 -11.18 0.70
CA LEU A 119 3.51 -11.36 1.77
C LEU A 119 4.44 -12.54 1.45
N LEU A 120 5.73 -12.26 1.29
CA LEU A 120 6.75 -13.30 1.26
C LEU A 120 7.23 -13.54 2.69
N CYS A 121 6.89 -14.69 3.26
CA CYS A 121 7.33 -15.10 4.59
C CYS A 121 8.62 -15.91 4.51
N LYS A 122 9.40 -15.88 5.59
CA LYS A 122 10.68 -16.63 5.72
C LYS A 122 10.54 -18.14 5.50
N HIS A 123 9.34 -18.67 5.75
CA HIS A 123 9.03 -20.09 5.63
C HIS A 123 7.96 -20.39 4.54
N GLY A 124 7.69 -19.46 3.61
CA GLY A 124 6.70 -19.67 2.53
C GLY A 124 6.02 -18.40 1.99
N ARG A 125 5.09 -18.50 1.03
CA ARG A 125 4.36 -17.35 0.46
C ARG A 125 2.91 -17.32 0.91
N LEU A 126 2.41 -16.16 1.34
CA LEU A 126 1.00 -15.92 1.67
C LEU A 126 0.41 -14.84 0.75
N TYR A 127 -0.72 -15.14 0.11
CA TYR A 127 -1.46 -14.20 -0.74
C TYR A 127 -2.67 -13.67 0.00
N ILE A 128 -2.83 -12.35 0.06
CA ILE A 128 -4.04 -11.70 0.57
C ILE A 128 -4.58 -10.83 -0.57
N LYS A 129 -5.75 -11.23 -1.09
CA LYS A 129 -6.51 -10.50 -2.11
C LYS A 129 -7.45 -9.52 -1.45
#